data_AF-A0A962M6L2-F1
#
_entry.id   AF-A0A962M6L2-F1
#
_cell.length_a   1.000
_cell.length_b   1.000
_cell.length_c   1.000
_cell.angle_alpha   90.00
_cell.angle_beta   90.00
_cell.angle_gamma   90.00
#
_symmetry.space_group_name_H-M   'P 1'
#
loop_
_entity.id
_entity.type
_entity.pdbx_description
1 polymer ?
#
loop_
_entity_poly.entity_id
_entity_poly.type
_entity_poly.pdbx_seq_one_letter_code
_entity_poly.pdbx_strand_id
1 'polypeptide(L)'
;SSGSSGTSGTSGTSGTSGLSGSSGTSGTSGTSGSSGTSGSSGSSGTSGTSVSVSGTQDYIVKFTSSSTIGNTVTPIYEDNDSNIVIGDTTGDGILTVYGDSGNILNIKGTGGSLMSVSESTGNTIFTVNDPSSIPIFYVNKPNDVFVHAYLYFLTYQDVSIGVGTSIIQSISYTSGSTAFFDYSINDGTNFRSGTIPSVWNDNISVSFTDTSTADIGDTSGIEFDMDISGNYIRLKSVVTSGTWEVKISTRIL
;
A
#
# COMPACT_ATOMS: atom_id res chain seq x y z
N SER A 1 -43.95 -5.37 15.83
CA SER A 1 -44.65 -6.32 16.72
C SER A 1 -46.12 -6.31 16.38
N SER A 2 -46.74 -7.49 16.28
CA SER A 2 -48.13 -7.73 15.90
C SER A 2 -49.11 -7.20 16.96
N GLY A 3 -50.07 -6.36 16.55
CA GLY A 3 -51.15 -5.88 17.41
C GLY A 3 -52.22 -6.95 17.60
N SER A 4 -52.47 -7.34 18.84
CA SER A 4 -53.54 -8.28 19.19
C SER A 4 -54.92 -7.72 18.84
N SER A 5 -55.75 -8.57 18.23
CA SER A 5 -57.14 -8.25 17.86
C SER A 5 -57.98 -7.85 19.09
N GLY A 6 -58.74 -6.76 18.98
CA GLY A 6 -59.64 -6.31 20.04
C GLY A 6 -60.75 -7.33 20.33
N THR A 7 -61.03 -7.58 21.61
CA THR A 7 -62.12 -8.47 22.06
C THR A 7 -63.49 -7.90 21.71
N SER A 8 -64.39 -8.73 21.16
CA SER A 8 -65.79 -8.37 20.91
C SER A 8 -66.51 -7.97 22.20
N GLY A 9 -67.31 -6.90 22.15
CA GLY A 9 -68.12 -6.45 23.28
C GLY A 9 -69.19 -7.47 23.69
N THR A 10 -69.46 -7.56 25.00
CA THR A 10 -70.47 -8.46 25.56
C THR A 10 -71.88 -8.04 25.19
N SER A 11 -72.73 -9.00 24.80
CA SER A 11 -74.16 -8.78 24.57
C SER A 11 -74.86 -8.25 25.83
N GLY A 12 -75.78 -7.30 25.66
CA GLY A 12 -76.58 -6.74 26.77
C GLY A 12 -77.48 -7.78 27.44
N THR A 13 -77.72 -7.61 28.74
CA THR A 13 -78.56 -8.51 29.54
C THR A 13 -80.03 -8.43 29.14
N SER A 14 -80.69 -9.59 28.98
CA SER A 14 -82.13 -9.69 28.74
C SER A 14 -82.96 -9.05 29.87
N GLY A 15 -83.99 -8.29 29.51
CA GLY A 15 -84.92 -7.69 30.47
C GLY A 15 -85.77 -8.74 31.22
N THR A 16 -86.18 -8.41 32.44
CA THR A 16 -87.02 -9.27 33.29
C THR A 16 -88.46 -9.36 32.78
N SER A 17 -89.01 -10.57 32.74
CA SER A 17 -90.40 -10.85 32.34
C SER A 17 -91.44 -10.24 33.30
N GLY A 18 -92.49 -9.62 32.75
CA GLY A 18 -93.63 -9.11 33.53
C GLY A 18 -94.57 -10.21 34.05
N LEU A 19 -95.28 -9.93 35.14
CA LEU A 19 -96.27 -10.82 35.78
C LEU A 19 -97.52 -11.03 34.91
N SER A 20 -98.01 -12.27 34.89
CA SER A 20 -99.08 -12.77 34.02
C SER A 20 -100.48 -12.20 34.35
N GLY A 21 -101.19 -11.76 33.30
CA GLY A 21 -102.64 -11.56 33.29
C GLY A 21 -103.27 -12.13 32.00
N SER A 22 -104.22 -13.05 32.17
CA SER A 22 -105.24 -13.62 31.24
C SER A 22 -105.16 -13.35 29.72
N SER A 23 -104.99 -14.44 28.96
CA SER A 23 -105.45 -14.79 27.58
C SER A 23 -105.45 -13.73 26.45
N GLY A 24 -104.45 -13.80 25.55
CA GLY A 24 -104.20 -12.90 24.40
C GLY A 24 -105.04 -13.13 23.13
N THR A 25 -104.99 -12.22 22.14
CA THR A 25 -104.05 -12.16 20.98
C THR A 25 -104.26 -10.82 20.21
N SER A 26 -103.32 -10.17 19.50
CA SER A 26 -101.94 -10.45 19.08
C SER A 26 -101.05 -9.23 19.38
N GLY A 27 -99.81 -9.48 19.80
CA GLY A 27 -98.87 -8.45 20.22
C GLY A 27 -98.47 -7.48 19.12
N THR A 28 -98.30 -6.21 19.48
CA THR A 28 -97.68 -5.19 18.63
C THR A 28 -96.21 -5.54 18.41
N SER A 29 -95.74 -5.46 17.16
CA SER A 29 -94.33 -5.68 16.83
C SER A 29 -93.44 -4.74 17.64
N GLY A 30 -92.43 -5.29 18.30
CA GLY A 30 -91.48 -4.49 19.08
C GLY A 30 -90.77 -3.47 18.20
N THR A 31 -90.59 -2.25 18.71
CA THR A 31 -89.83 -1.19 18.06
C THR A 31 -88.38 -1.62 17.85
N SER A 32 -87.84 -1.43 16.64
CA SER A 32 -86.44 -1.69 16.33
C SER A 32 -85.53 -0.93 17.29
N GLY A 33 -84.55 -1.63 17.89
CA GLY A 33 -83.56 -0.98 18.76
C GLY A 33 -82.74 0.06 17.99
N SER A 34 -82.40 1.16 18.65
CA SER A 34 -81.60 2.24 18.07
C SER A 34 -80.24 1.73 17.61
N SER A 35 -79.77 2.19 16.46
CA SER A 35 -78.43 1.87 15.95
C SER A 35 -77.35 2.34 16.95
N GLY A 36 -76.36 1.49 17.21
CA GLY A 36 -75.21 1.87 18.02
C GLY A 36 -74.42 3.02 17.40
N THR A 37 -73.86 3.89 18.24
CA THR A 37 -73.03 5.02 17.79
C THR A 37 -71.72 4.52 17.19
N SER A 38 -71.26 5.14 16.11
CA SER A 38 -69.94 4.86 15.52
C SER A 38 -68.83 5.08 16.55
N GLY A 39 -67.87 4.16 16.61
CA GLY A 39 -66.70 4.29 17.46
C GLY A 39 -65.83 5.49 17.04
N SER A 40 -65.16 6.10 18.02
CA SER A 40 -64.24 7.23 17.78
C SER A 40 -63.09 6.82 16.86
N SER A 41 -62.64 7.74 16.01
CA SER A 41 -61.45 7.56 15.19
C SER A 41 -60.21 7.32 16.08
N GLY A 42 -59.33 6.42 15.64
CA GLY A 42 -58.05 6.19 16.32
C GLY A 42 -57.14 7.41 16.26
N SER A 43 -56.28 7.57 17.28
CA SER A 43 -55.29 8.64 17.33
C SER A 43 -54.29 8.54 16.17
N SER A 44 -53.85 9.68 15.66
CA SER A 44 -52.75 9.74 14.69
C SER A 44 -51.47 9.14 15.26
N GLY A 45 -50.69 8.45 14.42
CA GLY A 45 -49.38 7.95 14.80
C GLY A 45 -48.39 9.08 15.09
N THR A 46 -47.38 8.82 15.91
CA THR A 46 -46.30 9.77 16.20
C THR A 46 -45.39 9.92 14.98
N SER A 47 -44.99 11.16 14.68
CA SER A 47 -43.96 11.44 13.67
C SER A 47 -42.65 10.72 14.01
N GLY A 48 -41.94 10.25 12.99
CA GLY A 48 -40.61 9.66 13.17
C GLY A 48 -39.59 10.68 13.68
N THR A 49 -38.57 10.21 14.38
CA THR A 49 -37.47 11.05 14.86
C THR A 49 -36.60 11.51 13.69
N SER A 50 -36.52 12.81 13.45
CA SER A 50 -35.54 13.39 12.54
C SER A 50 -34.15 13.36 13.18
N VAL A 51 -33.17 12.75 12.51
CA VAL A 51 -31.76 12.79 12.92
C VAL A 51 -31.09 13.90 12.13
N SER A 52 -30.68 14.97 12.81
CA SER A 52 -29.82 16.00 12.22
C SER A 52 -28.38 15.51 12.27
N VAL A 53 -27.74 15.38 11.12
CA VAL A 53 -26.31 15.04 11.04
C VAL A 53 -25.54 16.35 10.94
N SER A 54 -24.75 16.66 11.96
CA SER A 54 -23.77 17.76 11.94
C SER A 54 -22.36 17.17 11.93
N GLY A 55 -21.47 17.71 11.10
CA GLY A 55 -20.08 17.29 11.01
C GLY A 55 -19.21 18.43 10.51
N THR A 56 -17.89 18.25 10.63
CA THR A 56 -16.92 19.15 10.00
C THR A 56 -16.71 18.68 8.56
N GLN A 57 -16.68 19.59 7.59
CA GLN A 57 -16.36 19.28 6.19
C GLN A 57 -15.04 18.50 6.13
N ASP A 58 -14.92 17.53 5.22
CA ASP A 58 -13.70 16.75 5.00
C ASP A 58 -13.34 15.73 6.08
N TYR A 59 -14.25 15.42 7.01
CA TYR A 59 -14.04 14.36 7.99
C TYR A 59 -15.02 13.20 7.83
N ILE A 60 -14.56 11.98 8.13
CA ILE A 60 -15.43 10.81 8.17
C ILE A 60 -16.35 10.91 9.38
N VAL A 61 -17.65 10.81 9.13
CA VAL A 61 -18.70 10.72 10.15
C VAL A 61 -18.63 9.37 10.86
N LYS A 62 -18.62 9.36 12.20
CA LYS A 62 -18.60 8.15 13.03
C LYS A 62 -19.47 8.29 14.27
N PHE A 63 -19.92 7.17 14.83
CA PHE A 63 -20.47 7.16 16.17
C PHE A 63 -19.35 7.38 17.20
N THR A 64 -19.52 8.36 18.09
CA THR A 64 -18.63 8.60 19.24
C THR A 64 -19.20 8.01 20.53
N SER A 65 -20.47 7.61 20.52
CA SER A 65 -21.16 6.85 21.57
C SER A 65 -22.30 6.03 20.94
N SER A 66 -23.05 5.28 21.75
CA SER A 66 -24.24 4.56 21.28
C SER A 66 -25.36 5.45 20.72
N SER A 67 -25.29 6.77 20.92
CA SER A 67 -26.33 7.72 20.49
C SER A 67 -25.79 9.03 19.93
N THR A 68 -24.47 9.20 19.79
CA THR A 68 -23.85 10.45 19.33
C THR A 68 -23.08 10.23 18.04
N ILE A 69 -23.38 11.05 17.04
CA ILE A 69 -22.64 11.14 15.79
C ILE A 69 -21.63 12.28 15.92
N GLY A 70 -20.37 11.99 15.62
CA GLY A 70 -19.29 12.96 15.48
C GLY A 70 -18.45 12.63 14.25
N ASN A 71 -17.19 13.03 14.25
CA ASN A 71 -16.28 12.84 13.12
C ASN A 71 -14.88 12.37 13.57
N THR A 72 -14.03 12.01 12.61
CA THR A 72 -12.60 11.74 12.86
C THR A 72 -11.86 13.00 13.33
N VAL A 73 -10.65 12.82 13.88
CA VAL A 73 -9.75 13.94 14.26
C VAL A 73 -8.78 14.32 13.13
N THR A 74 -8.58 13.43 12.17
CA THR A 74 -7.85 13.68 10.92
C THR A 74 -8.85 13.73 9.76
N PRO A 75 -8.80 14.76 8.89
CA PRO A 75 -9.67 14.82 7.74
C PRO A 75 -9.21 13.83 6.66
N ILE A 76 -10.16 13.40 5.83
CA ILE A 76 -9.94 12.72 4.56
C ILE A 76 -10.72 13.50 3.51
N TYR A 77 -10.01 14.06 2.54
CA TYR A 77 -10.59 14.98 1.55
C TYR A 77 -9.99 14.82 0.17
N GLU A 78 -10.67 15.39 -0.81
CA GLU A 78 -10.13 15.58 -2.15
C GLU A 78 -9.47 16.96 -2.22
N ASP A 79 -8.19 17.03 -2.58
CA ASP A 79 -7.51 18.31 -2.80
C ASP A 79 -7.94 18.97 -4.13
N ASN A 80 -7.37 20.14 -4.45
CA ASN A 80 -7.67 20.87 -5.68
C ASN A 80 -7.31 20.10 -6.96
N ASP A 81 -6.46 19.08 -6.84
CA ASP A 81 -5.99 18.25 -7.94
C ASP A 81 -6.78 16.92 -8.00
N SER A 82 -7.86 16.77 -7.23
CA SER A 82 -8.70 15.56 -7.12
C SER A 82 -7.97 14.35 -6.52
N ASN A 83 -6.97 14.58 -5.67
CA ASN A 83 -6.25 13.52 -4.96
C ASN A 83 -6.90 13.24 -3.61
N ILE A 84 -6.87 11.97 -3.16
CA ILE A 84 -7.32 11.63 -1.81
C ILE A 84 -6.19 11.95 -0.81
N VAL A 85 -6.47 12.87 0.11
CA VAL A 85 -5.53 13.30 1.15
C VAL A 85 -6.02 12.85 2.53
N ILE A 86 -5.10 12.36 3.36
CA ILE A 86 -5.31 12.08 4.78
C ILE A 86 -4.35 12.96 5.58
N GLY A 87 -4.83 13.93 6.34
CA GLY A 87 -4.00 14.79 7.22
C GLY A 87 -4.24 16.29 7.09
N ASP A 88 -3.33 17.11 7.63
CA ASP A 88 -3.51 18.56 7.76
C ASP A 88 -3.68 19.27 6.40
N THR A 89 -4.56 20.28 6.36
CA THR A 89 -5.00 21.01 5.17
C THR A 89 -3.98 22.02 4.64
N THR A 90 -2.74 22.00 5.15
CA THR A 90 -1.77 23.08 4.99
C THR A 90 -0.68 22.85 3.94
N GLY A 91 -0.73 21.78 3.13
CA GLY A 91 0.03 21.76 1.86
C GLY A 91 0.55 20.42 1.37
N ASP A 92 0.59 19.39 2.21
CA ASP A 92 0.74 17.99 1.82
C ASP A 92 0.24 17.20 3.03
N GLY A 93 -0.90 16.52 2.90
CA GLY A 93 -1.41 15.73 4.03
C GLY A 93 -0.37 14.72 4.52
N ILE A 94 -0.59 14.16 5.71
CA ILE A 94 0.26 13.09 6.27
C ILE A 94 0.46 11.98 5.25
N LEU A 95 -0.58 11.69 4.46
CA LEU A 95 -0.53 10.80 3.31
C LEU A 95 -1.41 11.35 2.17
N THR A 96 -0.88 11.45 0.97
CA THR A 96 -1.66 11.71 -0.25
C THR A 96 -1.56 10.53 -1.21
N VAL A 97 -2.70 10.07 -1.73
CA VAL A 97 -2.82 8.96 -2.69
C VAL A 97 -3.38 9.48 -4.01
N TYR A 98 -2.61 9.35 -5.09
CA TYR A 98 -3.02 9.84 -6.41
C TYR A 98 -2.40 9.07 -7.57
N GLY A 99 -2.96 9.23 -8.76
CA GLY A 99 -2.36 8.81 -10.03
C GLY A 99 -1.91 10.03 -10.85
N ASP A 100 -0.91 9.87 -11.70
CA ASP A 100 -0.43 10.89 -12.64
C ASP A 100 -0.11 10.28 -14.02
N SER A 101 0.42 11.07 -14.95
CA SER A 101 0.74 10.61 -16.30
C SER A 101 1.76 9.45 -16.38
N GLY A 102 2.51 9.19 -15.31
CA GLY A 102 3.51 8.13 -15.22
C GLY A 102 3.19 7.01 -14.23
N ASN A 103 2.36 7.30 -13.23
CA ASN A 103 2.09 6.41 -12.09
C ASN A 103 0.60 6.18 -11.88
N ILE A 104 0.23 4.93 -11.64
CA ILE A 104 -1.13 4.56 -11.22
C ILE A 104 -1.36 4.70 -9.72
N LEU A 105 -0.28 4.68 -8.94
CA LEU A 105 -0.32 4.87 -7.51
C LEU A 105 0.91 5.64 -7.08
N ASN A 106 0.72 6.80 -6.49
CA ASN A 106 1.71 7.55 -5.75
C ASN A 106 1.24 7.70 -4.31
N ILE A 107 2.16 7.48 -3.38
CA ILE A 107 1.98 7.68 -1.95
C ILE A 107 3.06 8.67 -1.53
N LYS A 108 2.66 9.89 -1.17
CA LYS A 108 3.57 10.91 -0.62
C LYS A 108 3.22 11.25 0.82
N GLY A 109 4.24 11.49 1.63
CA GLY A 109 4.12 12.14 2.93
C GLY A 109 4.69 13.56 2.86
N THR A 110 4.80 14.22 4.02
CA THR A 110 5.31 15.60 4.13
C THR A 110 6.75 15.80 3.64
N GLY A 111 7.54 14.73 3.54
CA GLY A 111 8.93 14.74 3.07
C GLY A 111 9.12 14.36 1.59
N GLY A 112 8.04 14.04 0.86
CA GLY A 112 8.10 13.64 -0.54
C GLY A 112 7.52 12.25 -0.82
N SER A 113 7.89 11.66 -1.95
CA SER A 113 7.33 10.39 -2.43
C SER A 113 7.86 9.23 -1.59
N LEU A 114 6.96 8.46 -0.98
CA LEU A 114 7.30 7.27 -0.18
C LEU A 114 7.25 5.99 -1.01
N MET A 115 6.29 5.89 -1.94
CA MET A 115 6.06 4.71 -2.75
C MET A 115 5.37 5.09 -4.06
N SER A 116 5.79 4.49 -5.17
CA SER A 116 5.09 4.63 -6.44
C SER A 116 4.96 3.32 -7.22
N VAL A 117 3.90 3.21 -8.01
CA VAL A 117 3.68 2.17 -9.01
C VAL A 117 3.45 2.82 -10.36
N SER A 118 4.31 2.50 -11.33
CA SER A 118 4.37 3.11 -12.65
C SER A 118 3.87 2.14 -13.73
N GLU A 119 2.95 2.64 -14.56
CA GLU A 119 2.54 1.99 -15.80
C GLU A 119 3.24 2.61 -17.02
N SER A 120 4.04 3.66 -16.82
CA SER A 120 4.73 4.37 -17.89
C SER A 120 5.64 3.45 -18.72
N THR A 121 5.96 3.85 -19.94
CA THR A 121 7.01 3.20 -20.75
C THR A 121 8.41 3.32 -20.14
N GLY A 122 8.54 4.05 -19.02
CA GLY A 122 9.75 4.14 -18.22
C GLY A 122 10.22 2.78 -17.72
N ASN A 123 11.51 2.73 -17.38
CA ASN A 123 12.14 1.48 -17.00
C ASN A 123 11.69 0.99 -15.62
N THR A 124 11.08 1.83 -14.77
CA THR A 124 10.71 1.49 -13.38
C THR A 124 9.21 1.24 -13.23
N ILE A 125 8.86 0.13 -12.58
CA ILE A 125 7.49 -0.35 -12.32
C ILE A 125 7.06 -0.04 -10.89
N PHE A 126 7.99 -0.15 -9.94
CA PHE A 126 7.68 -0.03 -8.51
C PHE A 126 8.84 0.62 -7.80
N THR A 127 8.58 1.57 -6.90
CA THR A 127 9.59 2.16 -6.02
C THR A 127 9.08 2.28 -4.59
N VAL A 128 10.00 2.13 -3.63
CA VAL A 128 9.87 2.56 -2.24
C VAL A 128 11.07 3.45 -1.96
N ASN A 129 10.83 4.63 -1.40
CA ASN A 129 11.87 5.61 -1.13
C ASN A 129 12.08 5.82 0.37
N ASP A 130 13.23 6.39 0.72
CA ASP A 130 13.47 6.97 2.04
C ASP A 130 12.74 8.34 2.19
N PRO A 131 12.75 8.96 3.38
CA PRO A 131 12.14 10.27 3.60
C PRO A 131 12.74 11.42 2.78
N SER A 132 13.90 11.20 2.14
CA SER A 132 14.56 12.17 1.25
C SER A 132 14.22 11.92 -0.22
N SER A 133 13.23 11.05 -0.51
CA SER A 133 12.82 10.63 -1.85
C SER A 133 13.88 9.85 -2.63
N ILE A 134 14.79 9.16 -1.94
CA ILE A 134 15.80 8.28 -2.57
C ILE A 134 15.26 6.84 -2.62
N PRO A 135 15.23 6.17 -3.79
CA PRO A 135 14.76 4.79 -3.88
C PRO A 135 15.59 3.81 -3.03
N ILE A 136 14.95 3.17 -2.06
CA ILE A 136 15.52 2.09 -1.24
C ILE A 136 15.12 0.69 -1.73
N PHE A 137 14.10 0.60 -2.57
CA PHE A 137 13.70 -0.61 -3.26
C PHE A 137 13.05 -0.23 -4.56
N TYR A 138 13.42 -0.85 -5.68
CA TYR A 138 12.69 -0.64 -6.93
C TYR A 138 12.76 -1.82 -7.87
N VAL A 139 11.71 -1.95 -8.69
CA VAL A 139 11.58 -2.98 -9.72
C VAL A 139 11.60 -2.30 -11.08
N ASN A 140 12.49 -2.73 -11.97
CA ASN A 140 12.57 -2.28 -13.35
C ASN A 140 12.07 -3.34 -14.34
N LYS A 141 11.55 -2.87 -15.47
CA LYS A 141 11.27 -3.69 -16.65
C LYS A 141 12.58 -4.17 -17.28
N PRO A 142 12.59 -5.38 -17.87
CA PRO A 142 11.56 -6.39 -17.77
C PRO A 142 11.60 -7.20 -16.45
N ASN A 143 12.74 -7.33 -15.76
CA ASN A 143 12.90 -8.30 -14.67
C ASN A 143 13.88 -7.91 -13.54
N ASP A 144 14.29 -6.64 -13.41
CA ASP A 144 15.33 -6.30 -12.42
C ASP A 144 14.69 -5.85 -11.09
N VAL A 145 15.17 -6.37 -9.96
CA VAL A 145 14.76 -5.93 -8.61
C VAL A 145 15.99 -5.45 -7.85
N PHE A 146 15.96 -4.19 -7.41
CA PHE A 146 17.02 -3.56 -6.65
C PHE A 146 16.54 -3.28 -5.22
N VAL A 147 17.36 -3.64 -4.23
CA VAL A 147 17.12 -3.40 -2.81
C VAL A 147 18.34 -2.63 -2.28
N HIS A 148 18.20 -1.33 -1.99
CA HIS A 148 19.17 -0.58 -1.19
C HIS A 148 18.82 -0.73 0.30
N ALA A 149 18.98 -1.93 0.83
CA ALA A 149 19.13 -2.09 2.28
C ALA A 149 20.56 -1.65 2.64
N TYR A 150 20.79 -1.15 3.85
CA TYR A 150 22.14 -0.97 4.43
C TYR A 150 22.87 -2.31 4.69
N LEU A 151 22.64 -3.30 3.82
CA LEU A 151 23.33 -4.56 3.69
C LEU A 151 23.14 -4.98 2.22
N TYR A 152 24.27 -5.09 1.51
CA TYR A 152 24.42 -5.60 0.13
C TYR A 152 24.05 -4.62 -0.99
N PHE A 153 25.04 -3.86 -1.43
CA PHE A 153 25.10 -3.48 -2.84
C PHE A 153 25.16 -4.79 -3.66
N LEU A 154 24.30 -4.96 -4.65
CA LEU A 154 24.51 -5.91 -5.73
C LEU A 154 24.56 -5.03 -6.98
N THR A 155 25.72 -4.45 -7.26
CA THR A 155 25.92 -3.82 -8.58
C THR A 155 26.19 -4.95 -9.55
N TYR A 156 25.16 -5.36 -10.30
CA TYR A 156 25.30 -6.26 -11.43
C TYR A 156 25.77 -5.43 -12.63
N GLN A 157 27.00 -5.65 -13.06
CA GLN A 157 27.55 -5.04 -14.28
C GLN A 157 27.91 -6.17 -15.25
N ASP A 158 27.32 -6.15 -16.44
CA ASP A 158 27.73 -6.94 -17.59
C ASP A 158 28.52 -6.02 -18.51
N VAL A 159 29.83 -6.26 -18.65
CA VAL A 159 30.70 -5.43 -19.47
C VAL A 159 31.53 -6.30 -20.40
N SER A 160 31.44 -6.04 -21.70
CA SER A 160 32.32 -6.60 -22.71
C SER A 160 33.60 -5.75 -22.78
N ILE A 161 34.73 -6.33 -22.42
CA ILE A 161 36.00 -5.61 -22.25
C ILE A 161 37.05 -6.22 -23.17
N GLY A 162 37.56 -5.41 -24.10
CA GLY A 162 38.70 -5.76 -24.95
C GLY A 162 40.05 -5.50 -24.29
N VAL A 163 41.13 -5.72 -25.04
CA VAL A 163 42.51 -5.52 -24.58
C VAL A 163 42.72 -4.11 -23.98
N GLY A 164 43.36 -4.06 -22.82
CA GLY A 164 43.64 -2.85 -22.07
C GLY A 164 43.17 -2.93 -20.62
N THR A 165 43.22 -1.78 -19.94
CA THR A 165 42.74 -1.66 -18.56
C THR A 165 41.40 -0.93 -18.53
N SER A 166 40.40 -1.53 -17.90
CA SER A 166 39.06 -0.94 -17.74
C SER A 166 38.64 -0.95 -16.28
N ILE A 167 37.98 0.10 -15.82
CA ILE A 167 37.40 0.17 -14.48
C ILE A 167 36.07 -0.56 -14.52
N ILE A 168 35.92 -1.62 -13.73
CA ILE A 168 34.70 -2.43 -13.64
C ILE A 168 33.78 -1.90 -12.54
N GLN A 169 34.36 -1.50 -11.42
CA GLN A 169 33.61 -1.00 -10.27
C GLN A 169 34.40 0.12 -9.57
N SER A 170 33.69 1.16 -9.12
CA SER A 170 34.25 2.22 -8.29
C SER A 170 33.40 2.39 -7.04
N ILE A 171 34.04 2.31 -5.87
CA ILE A 171 33.41 2.40 -4.55
C ILE A 171 34.05 3.56 -3.81
N SER A 172 33.28 4.40 -3.14
CA SER A 172 33.90 5.45 -2.32
C SER A 172 34.68 4.83 -1.16
N TYR A 173 35.90 5.28 -0.90
CA TYR A 173 36.70 4.70 0.20
C TYR A 173 36.06 4.92 1.58
N THR A 174 35.12 5.86 1.70
CA THR A 174 34.35 6.10 2.93
C THR A 174 33.12 5.20 3.07
N SER A 175 32.80 4.36 2.07
CA SER A 175 31.64 3.45 2.10
C SER A 175 31.83 2.24 3.01
N GLY A 176 33.05 1.98 3.47
CA GLY A 176 33.42 0.84 4.31
C GLY A 176 34.94 0.71 4.40
N SER A 177 35.41 -0.44 4.86
CA SER A 177 36.85 -0.77 4.90
C SER A 177 37.17 -2.10 4.22
N THR A 178 36.14 -2.84 3.81
CA THR A 178 36.25 -4.15 3.17
C THR A 178 35.22 -4.28 2.05
N ALA A 179 35.57 -5.00 0.98
CA ALA A 179 34.62 -5.44 -0.04
C ALA A 179 34.89 -6.88 -0.50
N PHE A 180 33.85 -7.53 -0.99
CA PHE A 180 33.91 -8.81 -1.69
C PHE A 180 33.32 -8.62 -3.08
N PHE A 181 34.12 -8.87 -4.11
CA PHE A 181 33.66 -8.84 -5.50
C PHE A 181 33.49 -10.26 -6.03
N ASP A 182 32.26 -10.75 -6.10
CA ASP A 182 31.95 -12.03 -6.74
C ASP A 182 31.89 -11.80 -8.27
N TYR A 183 32.57 -12.62 -9.05
CA TYR A 183 32.69 -12.43 -10.49
C TYR A 183 32.47 -13.70 -11.32
N SER A 184 32.12 -13.51 -12.59
CA SER A 184 32.21 -14.51 -13.65
C SER A 184 32.76 -13.85 -14.91
N ILE A 185 33.71 -14.52 -15.57
CA ILE A 185 34.33 -14.07 -16.82
C ILE A 185 34.21 -15.14 -17.90
N ASN A 186 34.02 -14.73 -19.15
CA ASN A 186 34.13 -15.61 -20.31
C ASN A 186 34.44 -14.88 -21.63
N ASP A 187 35.11 -15.56 -22.56
CA ASP A 187 35.33 -15.08 -23.94
C ASP A 187 34.53 -15.88 -24.99
N GLY A 188 33.54 -16.65 -24.54
CA GLY A 188 32.77 -17.61 -25.33
C GLY A 188 33.37 -19.02 -25.39
N THR A 189 34.66 -19.19 -25.08
CA THR A 189 35.34 -20.51 -25.04
C THR A 189 35.97 -20.85 -23.69
N ASN A 190 36.46 -19.84 -22.97
CA ASN A 190 37.15 -19.94 -21.70
C ASN A 190 36.30 -19.32 -20.60
N PHE A 191 36.25 -19.91 -19.40
CA PHE A 191 35.39 -19.50 -18.30
C PHE A 191 36.09 -19.61 -16.95
N ARG A 192 35.91 -18.60 -16.09
CA ARG A 192 36.34 -18.60 -14.68
C ARG A 192 35.33 -17.83 -13.84
N SER A 193 35.13 -18.25 -12.60
CA SER A 193 34.40 -17.48 -11.60
C SER A 193 35.18 -17.46 -10.30
N GLY A 194 34.83 -16.52 -9.42
CA GLY A 194 35.55 -16.38 -8.16
C GLY A 194 35.01 -15.25 -7.31
N THR A 195 35.74 -15.00 -6.23
CA THR A 195 35.53 -13.85 -5.36
C THR A 195 36.86 -13.14 -5.16
N ILE A 196 36.82 -11.81 -5.13
CA ILE A 196 37.96 -10.96 -4.79
C ILE A 196 37.70 -10.28 -3.44
N PRO A 197 38.07 -10.88 -2.29
CA PRO A 197 38.07 -10.18 -1.01
C PRO A 197 39.11 -9.07 -1.04
N SER A 198 38.72 -7.90 -0.56
CA SER A 198 39.51 -6.67 -0.64
C SER A 198 39.37 -5.86 0.65
N VAL A 199 40.45 -5.24 1.10
CA VAL A 199 40.49 -4.37 2.28
C VAL A 199 41.25 -3.09 1.98
N TRP A 200 40.87 -1.98 2.61
CA TRP A 200 41.54 -0.69 2.44
C TRP A 200 41.51 0.15 3.73
N ASN A 201 42.38 1.16 3.81
CA ASN A 201 42.47 2.11 4.92
C ASN A 201 42.43 3.57 4.44
N ASP A 202 41.27 4.23 4.56
CA ASP A 202 41.08 5.69 4.42
C ASP A 202 41.94 6.36 3.32
N ASN A 203 41.92 5.80 2.10
CA ASN A 203 42.62 6.30 0.92
C ASN A 203 44.16 6.09 0.87
N ILE A 204 44.73 5.26 1.74
CA ILE A 204 46.18 5.03 1.81
C ILE A 204 46.60 3.82 0.98
N SER A 205 45.98 2.67 1.23
CA SER A 205 46.34 1.40 0.59
C SER A 205 45.12 0.51 0.37
N VAL A 206 45.18 -0.31 -0.68
CA VAL A 206 44.22 -1.37 -0.98
C VAL A 206 44.98 -2.68 -1.10
N SER A 207 44.43 -3.74 -0.53
CA SER A 207 44.94 -5.11 -0.67
C SER A 207 43.79 -6.01 -1.07
N PHE A 208 44.05 -6.98 -1.94
CA PHE A 208 43.04 -7.92 -2.42
C PHE A 208 43.63 -9.30 -2.69
N THR A 209 42.77 -10.29 -2.87
CA THR A 209 43.15 -11.63 -3.27
C THR A 209 42.10 -12.16 -4.24
N ASP A 210 42.51 -12.61 -5.43
CA ASP A 210 41.61 -13.33 -6.32
C ASP A 210 41.53 -14.80 -5.89
N THR A 211 40.35 -15.25 -5.44
CA THR A 211 40.07 -16.66 -5.13
C THR A 211 39.12 -17.19 -6.18
N SER A 212 39.66 -17.91 -7.17
CA SER A 212 38.91 -18.40 -8.31
C SER A 212 38.61 -19.90 -8.24
N THR A 213 37.66 -20.34 -9.05
CA THR A 213 37.47 -21.75 -9.41
C THR A 213 38.66 -22.27 -10.21
N ALA A 214 38.69 -23.58 -10.48
CA ALA A 214 39.44 -24.09 -11.62
C ALA A 214 38.85 -23.55 -12.93
N ASP A 215 39.70 -23.27 -13.89
CA ASP A 215 39.30 -22.73 -15.18
C ASP A 215 38.72 -23.81 -16.09
N ILE A 216 37.78 -23.40 -16.93
CA ILE A 216 37.44 -24.13 -18.16
C ILE A 216 38.18 -23.40 -19.29
N GLY A 217 39.14 -24.05 -19.93
CA GLY A 217 39.97 -23.42 -20.95
C GLY A 217 41.14 -22.62 -20.36
N ASP A 218 41.61 -21.60 -21.08
CA ASP A 218 42.70 -20.70 -20.68
C ASP A 218 42.16 -19.30 -20.39
N THR A 219 42.26 -18.85 -19.15
CA THR A 219 41.82 -17.51 -18.74
C THR A 219 42.95 -16.54 -18.43
N SER A 220 44.18 -16.86 -18.84
CA SER A 220 45.35 -15.96 -18.69
C SER A 220 45.25 -14.64 -19.48
N GLY A 221 44.28 -14.55 -20.40
CA GLY A 221 43.98 -13.33 -21.16
C GLY A 221 43.38 -12.19 -20.33
N ILE A 222 42.95 -12.44 -19.09
CA ILE A 222 42.35 -11.43 -18.20
C ILE A 222 42.76 -11.62 -16.73
N GLU A 223 43.14 -10.51 -16.11
CA GLU A 223 43.45 -10.40 -14.69
C GLU A 223 42.65 -9.26 -14.05
N PHE A 224 42.55 -9.30 -12.73
CA PHE A 224 41.96 -8.22 -11.96
C PHE A 224 43.02 -7.45 -11.18
N ASP A 225 42.85 -6.14 -11.10
CA ASP A 225 43.70 -5.24 -10.35
C ASP A 225 42.85 -4.25 -9.55
N MET A 226 43.41 -3.71 -8.47
CA MET A 226 42.76 -2.69 -7.68
C MET A 226 43.68 -1.51 -7.40
N ASP A 227 43.11 -0.32 -7.45
CA ASP A 227 43.82 0.88 -7.02
C ASP A 227 42.91 1.85 -6.27
N ILE A 228 43.55 2.88 -5.74
CA ILE A 228 42.91 4.02 -5.10
C ILE A 228 43.15 5.24 -5.98
N SER A 229 42.10 5.95 -6.36
CA SER A 229 42.20 7.16 -7.16
C SER A 229 41.13 8.17 -6.77
N GLY A 230 41.57 9.35 -6.34
CA GLY A 230 40.68 10.37 -5.82
C GLY A 230 39.99 9.87 -4.55
N ASN A 231 38.65 9.79 -4.57
CA ASN A 231 37.84 9.33 -3.44
C ASN A 231 37.35 7.88 -3.61
N TYR A 232 37.91 7.12 -4.56
CA TYR A 232 37.40 5.82 -4.93
C TYR A 232 38.45 4.72 -4.81
N ILE A 233 38.02 3.58 -4.27
CA ILE A 233 38.62 2.27 -4.48
C ILE A 233 38.05 1.73 -5.80
N ARG A 234 38.91 1.32 -6.72
CA ARG A 234 38.49 0.88 -8.06
C ARG A 234 38.95 -0.54 -8.30
N LEU A 235 38.02 -1.40 -8.69
CA LEU A 235 38.35 -2.68 -9.30
C LEU A 235 38.48 -2.49 -10.81
N LYS A 236 39.56 -3.02 -11.37
CA LYS A 236 39.90 -2.94 -12.79
C LYS A 236 40.08 -4.34 -13.35
N SER A 237 39.72 -4.50 -14.61
CA SER A 237 40.21 -5.62 -15.43
C SER A 237 41.43 -5.18 -16.21
N VAL A 238 42.41 -6.06 -16.31
CA VAL A 238 43.55 -5.95 -17.21
C VAL A 238 43.44 -7.09 -18.21
N VAL A 239 43.01 -6.76 -19.43
CA VAL A 239 42.88 -7.73 -20.52
C VAL A 239 44.12 -7.66 -21.39
N THR A 240 44.83 -8.78 -21.53
CA THR A 240 46.04 -8.90 -22.36
C THR A 240 45.75 -9.50 -23.73
N SER A 241 44.66 -10.27 -23.87
CA SER A 241 44.22 -10.84 -25.15
C SER A 241 42.71 -11.12 -25.17
N GLY A 242 42.13 -11.09 -26.38
CA GLY A 242 40.72 -11.39 -26.61
C GLY A 242 39.76 -10.27 -26.19
N THR A 243 38.51 -10.64 -26.01
CA THR A 243 37.44 -9.81 -25.46
C THR A 243 36.66 -10.66 -24.47
N TRP A 244 36.47 -10.13 -23.27
CA TRP A 244 35.88 -10.87 -22.15
C TRP A 244 34.59 -10.21 -21.73
N GLU A 245 33.55 -11.02 -21.59
CA GLU A 245 32.34 -10.69 -20.86
C GLU A 245 32.64 -10.84 -19.36
N VAL A 246 32.55 -9.75 -18.62
CA VAL A 246 32.77 -9.71 -17.17
C VAL A 246 31.47 -9.39 -16.47
N LYS A 247 31.09 -10.27 -15.53
CA LYS A 247 29.97 -10.09 -14.62
C LYS A 247 30.48 -9.89 -13.22
N ILE A 248 29.93 -8.94 -12.47
CA ILE A 248 30.33 -8.70 -11.09
C ILE A 248 29.16 -8.44 -10.14
N SER A 249 29.38 -8.74 -8.86
CA SER A 249 28.52 -8.44 -7.72
C SER A 249 29.41 -8.00 -6.56
N THR A 250 29.03 -6.96 -5.80
CA THR A 250 29.93 -6.30 -4.84
C THR A 250 29.30 -6.14 -3.45
N ARG A 251 29.79 -6.85 -2.44
CA ARG A 251 29.39 -6.62 -1.02
C ARG A 251 30.42 -5.77 -0.28
N ILE A 252 30.02 -4.66 0.36
CA ILE A 252 30.88 -3.78 1.17
C ILE A 252 30.58 -3.99 2.67
N LEU A 253 31.63 -3.99 3.52
CA LEU A 253 31.56 -4.09 4.99
C LEU A 253 32.35 -2.96 5.67
#